data_AF-A0A0A9Z8H7-F1
#
_entry.id   AF-A0A0A9Z8H7-F1
#
_cell.length_a   1.000
_cell.length_b   1.000
_cell.length_c   1.000
_cell.angle_alpha   90.00
_cell.angle_beta   90.00
_cell.angle_gamma   90.00
#
_symmetry.space_group_name_H-M   'P 1'
#
loop_
_entity.id
_entity.type
_entity.pdbx_description
1 polymer ?
#
loop_
_entity_poly.entity_id
_entity_poly.type
_entity_poly.pdbx_seq_one_letter_code
_entity_poly.pdbx_strand_id
1 'polypeptide(L)'
;MLSMWSLVILLCISAAIFADDACLNRTELDKKVNATISEAMKGLAGQSVVTLNTMHANVECNWYGGPLQRLACLISIAVDSQIEISGGSLQIVNGLRRESDFVLCGKDYYNSPGENWTSATYATLTDDQWTLTSDHIKARLVFFDIEGKLTCSFIPFVDVHVYQNTTLCSTGSKSWGRDVDCAFTPSNFAGYLLSKWFNIYLSMSNLIPALNLTDQPALHLMLNEHFAKVFCLV
;
A
#
# COMPACT_ATOMS: atom_id res chain seq x y z
N MET A 1 45.64 31.83 -11.39
CA MET A 1 44.36 32.32 -10.83
C MET A 1 43.25 31.74 -11.68
N LEU A 2 42.49 30.77 -11.16
CA LEU A 2 41.29 30.28 -11.83
C LEU A 2 40.25 31.40 -11.84
N SER A 3 39.79 31.79 -13.02
CA SER A 3 38.74 32.80 -13.20
C SER A 3 37.47 32.36 -12.47
N MET A 4 36.73 33.29 -11.84
CA MET A 4 35.42 33.00 -11.24
C MET A 4 34.49 32.26 -12.22
N TRP A 5 34.62 32.53 -13.52
CA TRP A 5 33.89 31.81 -14.57
C TRP A 5 34.28 30.34 -14.69
N SER A 6 35.54 30.00 -14.49
CA SER A 6 36.01 28.61 -14.46
C SER A 6 35.45 27.84 -13.25
N LEU A 7 35.22 28.53 -12.13
CA LEU A 7 34.66 27.96 -10.91
C LEU A 7 33.14 27.72 -11.05
N VAL A 8 32.42 28.63 -11.70
CA VAL A 8 30.99 28.47 -12.03
C VAL A 8 30.78 27.34 -13.03
N ILE A 9 31.61 27.23 -14.07
CA ILE A 9 31.53 26.12 -15.04
C ILE A 9 31.84 24.79 -14.35
N LEU A 10 32.85 24.72 -13.47
CA LEU A 10 33.13 23.50 -12.69
C LEU A 10 31.95 23.11 -11.78
N LEU A 11 31.33 24.08 -11.11
CA LEU A 11 30.17 23.86 -10.24
C LEU A 11 28.95 23.36 -11.03
N CYS A 12 28.69 23.92 -12.21
CA CYS A 12 27.61 23.48 -13.08
C CYS A 12 27.87 22.09 -13.67
N ILE A 13 29.12 21.76 -14.02
CA ILE A 13 29.51 20.42 -14.49
C ILE A 13 29.38 19.40 -13.36
N SER A 14 29.78 19.72 -12.13
CA SER A 14 29.55 18.82 -10.99
C SER A 14 28.06 18.61 -10.73
N ALA A 15 27.23 19.65 -10.77
CA ALA A 15 25.78 19.51 -10.57
C ALA A 15 25.10 18.68 -11.67
N ALA A 16 25.59 18.74 -12.91
CA ALA A 16 25.10 17.91 -14.02
C ALA A 16 25.58 16.45 -13.92
N ILE A 17 26.83 16.21 -13.53
CA ILE A 17 27.37 14.85 -13.33
C ILE A 17 26.69 14.15 -12.15
N PHE A 18 26.40 14.86 -11.06
CA PHE A 18 25.68 14.28 -9.91
C PHE A 18 24.19 14.03 -10.17
N ALA A 19 23.57 14.73 -11.14
CA ALA A 19 22.20 14.43 -11.57
C ALA A 19 22.12 13.15 -12.42
N ASP A 20 23.16 12.86 -13.21
CA ASP A 20 23.27 11.63 -14.01
C ASP A 20 23.72 10.41 -13.16
N ASP A 21 24.62 10.59 -12.18
CA ASP A 21 25.09 9.50 -11.30
C ASP A 21 24.04 9.04 -10.26
N ALA A 22 23.02 9.86 -9.96
CA ALA A 22 21.90 9.46 -9.11
C ALA A 22 20.85 8.60 -9.85
N CYS A 23 20.96 8.48 -11.18
CA CYS A 23 19.99 7.79 -12.01
C CYS A 23 20.43 6.35 -12.27
N LEU A 24 19.83 5.41 -11.52
CA LEU A 24 20.14 4.00 -11.69
C LEU A 24 19.65 3.51 -13.05
N ASN A 25 20.54 2.84 -13.80
CA ASN A 25 20.09 2.07 -14.96
C ASN A 25 19.18 0.91 -14.53
N ARG A 26 18.38 0.37 -15.46
CA ARG A 26 17.38 -0.65 -15.14
C ARG A 26 17.97 -1.89 -14.46
N THR A 27 19.14 -2.35 -14.90
CA THR A 27 19.80 -3.53 -14.34
C THR A 27 20.26 -3.31 -12.90
N GLU A 28 20.80 -2.12 -12.59
CA GLU A 28 21.23 -1.77 -11.24
C GLU A 28 20.03 -1.59 -10.30
N LEU A 29 18.97 -0.94 -10.79
CA LEU A 29 17.70 -0.83 -10.08
C LEU A 29 17.13 -2.21 -9.76
N ASP A 30 17.03 -3.09 -10.75
CA ASP A 30 16.53 -4.45 -10.59
C ASP A 30 17.33 -5.21 -9.50
N LYS A 31 18.66 -5.11 -9.55
CA LYS A 31 19.54 -5.76 -8.59
C LYS A 31 19.33 -5.22 -7.16
N LYS A 32 19.26 -3.90 -7.00
CA LYS A 32 19.11 -3.23 -5.70
C LYS A 32 17.75 -3.49 -5.07
N VAL A 33 16.66 -3.42 -5.84
CA VAL A 33 15.31 -3.72 -5.36
C VAL A 33 15.21 -5.20 -4.97
N ASN A 34 15.65 -6.12 -5.80
CA ASN A 34 15.59 -7.56 -5.49
C ASN A 34 16.42 -7.93 -4.26
N ALA A 35 17.61 -7.34 -4.09
CA ALA A 35 18.41 -7.54 -2.88
C ALA A 35 17.69 -7.05 -1.62
N THR A 36 17.03 -5.89 -1.71
CA THR A 36 16.28 -5.31 -0.60
C THR A 36 15.07 -6.16 -0.21
N ILE A 37 14.32 -6.65 -1.19
CA ILE A 37 13.19 -7.56 -0.95
C ILE A 37 13.68 -8.85 -0.26
N SER A 38 14.79 -9.43 -0.76
CA SER A 38 15.34 -10.66 -0.19
C SER A 38 15.74 -10.49 1.28
N GLU A 39 16.35 -9.36 1.66
CA GLU A 39 16.68 -9.07 3.05
C GLU A 39 15.44 -8.82 3.91
N ALA A 40 14.47 -8.04 3.42
CA ALA A 40 13.20 -7.81 4.12
C ALA A 40 12.45 -9.13 4.39
N MET A 41 12.42 -10.05 3.42
CA MET A 41 11.79 -11.37 3.56
C MET A 41 12.47 -12.23 4.63
N LYS A 42 13.80 -12.15 4.80
CA LYS A 42 14.50 -12.88 5.88
C LYS A 42 14.05 -12.40 7.26
N GLY A 43 13.77 -11.09 7.39
CA GLY A 43 13.27 -10.49 8.63
C GLY A 43 11.80 -10.83 8.96
N LEU A 44 11.00 -11.19 7.95
CA LEU A 44 9.57 -11.52 8.10
C LEU A 44 9.28 -13.00 8.40
N ALA A 45 10.30 -13.85 8.40
CA ALA A 45 10.10 -15.28 8.63
C ALA A 45 9.57 -15.54 10.05
N GLY A 46 8.29 -15.92 10.17
CA GLY A 46 7.72 -16.42 11.43
C GLY A 46 6.27 -16.08 11.78
N GLN A 47 5.56 -15.24 11.00
CA GLN A 47 4.17 -14.86 11.31
C GLN A 47 3.21 -15.27 10.19
N SER A 48 2.64 -16.47 10.28
CA SER A 48 1.65 -16.97 9.31
C SER A 48 0.20 -16.65 9.68
N VAL A 49 -0.07 -16.37 10.97
CA VAL A 49 -1.41 -16.05 11.48
C VAL A 49 -1.30 -14.96 12.54
N VAL A 50 -2.06 -13.89 12.38
CA VAL A 50 -2.19 -12.79 13.34
C VAL A 50 -3.60 -12.78 13.91
N THR A 51 -3.73 -12.87 15.22
CA THR A 51 -5.02 -12.68 15.90
C THR A 51 -5.35 -11.20 15.95
N LEU A 52 -6.56 -10.85 15.53
CA LEU A 52 -7.03 -9.48 15.49
C LEU A 52 -7.79 -9.15 16.78
N ASN A 53 -7.58 -7.94 17.28
CA ASN A 53 -8.43 -7.35 18.31
C ASN A 53 -9.74 -6.87 17.70
N THR A 54 -10.67 -6.41 18.54
CA THR A 54 -11.89 -5.76 18.04
C THR A 54 -11.52 -4.53 17.20
N MET A 55 -12.05 -4.46 15.98
CA MET A 55 -11.84 -3.34 15.05
C MET A 55 -13.18 -2.71 14.71
N HIS A 56 -13.16 -1.39 14.52
CA HIS A 56 -14.30 -0.63 14.05
C HIS A 56 -13.90 0.10 12.78
N ALA A 57 -14.74 0.00 11.74
CA ALA A 57 -14.54 0.68 10.47
C ALA A 57 -15.84 1.32 10.00
N ASN A 58 -15.72 2.54 9.51
CA ASN A 58 -16.73 3.12 8.63
C ASN A 58 -16.39 2.67 7.22
N VAL A 59 -17.29 1.88 6.65
CA VAL A 59 -17.11 1.30 5.33
C VAL A 59 -17.99 2.07 4.37
N GLU A 60 -17.40 2.41 3.25
CA GLU A 60 -17.98 3.21 2.19
C GLU A 60 -17.83 2.46 0.86
N CYS A 61 -18.54 2.93 -0.16
CA CYS A 61 -18.36 2.40 -1.50
C CYS A 61 -17.00 2.80 -2.09
N ASN A 62 -16.35 1.89 -2.79
CA ASN A 62 -15.08 2.13 -3.45
C ASN A 62 -15.27 2.86 -4.80
N TRP A 63 -15.10 4.17 -4.77
CA TRP A 63 -15.23 5.07 -5.93
C TRP A 63 -14.10 4.94 -6.97
N TYR A 64 -13.01 4.24 -6.65
CA TYR A 64 -11.87 4.04 -7.53
C TYR A 64 -12.06 2.90 -8.53
N GLY A 65 -13.20 2.20 -8.47
CA GLY A 65 -13.59 1.18 -9.43
C GLY A 65 -13.92 1.70 -10.83
N GLY A 66 -14.19 0.76 -11.75
CA GLY A 66 -14.62 1.05 -13.12
C GLY A 66 -16.01 1.73 -13.19
N PRO A 67 -16.45 2.14 -14.39
CA PRO A 67 -17.71 2.89 -14.58
C PRO A 67 -18.95 2.19 -14.00
N LEU A 68 -19.01 0.86 -14.10
CA LEU A 68 -20.11 0.05 -13.54
C LEU A 68 -20.11 0.06 -12.01
N GLN A 69 -18.94 -0.04 -11.37
CA GLN A 69 -18.83 0.04 -9.92
C GLN A 69 -19.18 1.44 -9.41
N ARG A 70 -18.74 2.49 -10.12
CA ARG A 70 -19.15 3.87 -9.82
C ARG A 70 -20.66 4.07 -9.92
N LEU A 71 -21.31 3.51 -10.95
CA LEU A 71 -22.77 3.58 -11.09
C LEU A 71 -23.49 2.82 -9.95
N ALA A 72 -22.98 1.64 -9.59
CA ALA A 72 -23.52 0.88 -8.46
C ALA A 72 -23.32 1.62 -7.13
N CYS A 73 -22.17 2.28 -6.94
CA CYS A 73 -21.91 3.16 -5.79
C CYS A 73 -22.88 4.34 -5.75
N LEU A 74 -23.17 4.98 -6.89
CA LEU A 74 -24.16 6.07 -6.98
C LEU A 74 -25.55 5.63 -6.51
N ILE A 75 -25.98 4.44 -6.91
CA ILE A 75 -27.27 3.87 -6.48
C ILE A 75 -27.24 3.52 -4.98
N SER A 76 -26.05 3.21 -4.46
CA SER A 76 -25.81 2.79 -3.08
C SER A 76 -25.35 3.94 -2.15
N ILE A 77 -25.36 5.21 -2.60
CA ILE A 77 -24.87 6.40 -1.85
C ILE A 77 -25.45 6.49 -0.44
N ALA A 78 -26.63 5.92 -0.19
CA ALA A 78 -27.29 5.97 1.11
C ALA A 78 -26.84 4.88 2.10
N VAL A 79 -25.81 4.10 1.77
CA VAL A 79 -25.41 2.91 2.54
C VAL A 79 -23.98 3.08 3.06
N ASP A 80 -23.79 4.02 3.98
CA ASP A 80 -22.63 3.98 4.87
C ASP A 80 -22.88 2.88 5.90
N SER A 81 -21.92 1.98 6.07
CA SER A 81 -22.03 0.92 7.05
C SER A 81 -20.98 1.06 8.13
N GLN A 82 -21.43 0.94 9.38
CA GLN A 82 -20.53 0.83 10.52
C GLN A 82 -20.32 -0.64 10.76
N ILE A 83 -19.08 -1.10 10.60
CA ILE A 83 -18.71 -2.51 10.78
C ILE A 83 -17.81 -2.61 12.01
N GLU A 84 -18.22 -3.46 12.92
CA GLU A 84 -17.45 -3.93 14.05
C GLU A 84 -17.08 -5.40 13.82
N ILE A 85 -15.80 -5.70 13.93
CA ILE A 85 -15.27 -7.07 13.87
C ILE A 85 -14.75 -7.40 15.25
N SER A 86 -15.47 -8.23 16.00
CA SER A 86 -15.09 -8.68 17.34
C SER A 86 -14.12 -9.86 17.24
N GLY A 87 -12.87 -9.55 16.99
CA GLY A 87 -11.79 -10.53 16.85
C GLY A 87 -11.80 -11.29 15.53
N GLY A 88 -10.79 -12.13 15.35
CA GLY A 88 -10.59 -12.91 14.13
C GLY A 88 -9.14 -13.30 13.93
N SER A 89 -8.85 -13.88 12.78
CA SER A 89 -7.50 -14.23 12.37
C SER A 89 -7.23 -13.71 10.96
N LEU A 90 -6.09 -13.06 10.79
CA LEU A 90 -5.52 -12.76 9.50
C LEU A 90 -4.46 -13.80 9.18
N GLN A 91 -4.71 -14.62 8.18
CA GLN A 91 -3.72 -15.54 7.64
C GLN A 91 -2.87 -14.81 6.60
N ILE A 92 -1.58 -14.68 6.91
CA ILE A 92 -0.58 -14.00 6.11
C ILE A 92 0.21 -15.06 5.36
N VAL A 93 0.28 -14.92 4.04
CA VAL A 93 1.07 -15.80 3.18
C VAL A 93 2.31 -15.00 2.81
N ASN A 94 3.36 -15.05 3.64
CA ASN A 94 4.59 -14.26 3.45
C ASN A 94 5.38 -14.69 2.20
N GLY A 95 5.01 -14.13 1.06
CA GLY A 95 5.54 -14.33 -0.29
C GLY A 95 5.82 -13.01 -1.02
N LEU A 96 6.30 -12.00 -0.28
CA LEU A 96 6.56 -10.65 -0.79
C LEU A 96 7.38 -10.69 -2.07
N ARG A 97 6.84 -10.15 -3.15
CA ARG A 97 7.46 -10.09 -4.47
C ARG A 97 7.32 -8.69 -5.07
N ARG A 98 8.17 -8.41 -6.04
CA ARG A 98 8.12 -7.16 -6.80
C ARG A 98 7.02 -7.23 -7.86
N GLU A 99 6.12 -6.25 -7.88
CA GLU A 99 5.13 -6.10 -8.96
C GLU A 99 5.63 -5.11 -10.02
N SER A 100 6.12 -3.94 -9.58
CA SER A 100 6.65 -2.93 -10.48
C SER A 100 7.69 -2.05 -9.78
N ASP A 101 8.54 -1.40 -10.56
CA ASP A 101 9.52 -0.44 -10.08
C ASP A 101 9.94 0.50 -11.21
N PHE A 102 10.29 1.74 -10.85
CA PHE A 102 10.80 2.74 -11.78
C PHE A 102 11.62 3.80 -11.05
N VAL A 103 12.40 4.56 -11.82
CA VAL A 103 13.18 5.70 -11.34
C VAL A 103 12.84 6.91 -12.19
N LEU A 104 12.60 8.05 -11.55
CA LEU A 104 12.47 9.36 -12.16
C LEU A 104 13.71 10.20 -11.84
N CYS A 105 14.24 10.92 -12.82
CA CYS A 105 15.49 11.68 -12.68
C CYS A 105 15.34 13.11 -13.17
N GLY A 106 16.03 14.04 -12.50
CA GLY A 106 16.29 15.43 -12.87
C GLY A 106 15.23 16.07 -13.77
N LYS A 107 15.37 15.93 -15.09
CA LYS A 107 14.52 16.57 -16.11
C LYS A 107 13.02 16.22 -16.01
N ASP A 108 12.69 15.02 -15.56
CA ASP A 108 11.29 14.58 -15.45
C ASP A 108 10.65 15.04 -14.14
N TYR A 109 11.46 15.36 -13.12
CA TYR A 109 11.01 15.81 -11.80
C TYR A 109 10.88 17.34 -11.70
N TYR A 110 11.69 18.11 -12.45
CA TYR A 110 11.63 19.58 -12.51
C TYR A 110 10.27 20.16 -12.98
N ASN A 111 9.36 19.32 -13.47
CA ASN A 111 7.99 19.72 -13.83
C ASN A 111 7.02 19.72 -12.64
N SER A 112 7.46 19.32 -11.44
CA SER A 112 6.66 19.31 -10.21
C SER A 112 7.04 20.51 -9.31
N PRO A 113 6.14 21.46 -9.03
CA PRO A 113 6.47 22.65 -8.27
C PRO A 113 6.71 22.36 -6.78
N GLY A 114 7.85 22.84 -6.24
CA GLY A 114 8.07 22.98 -4.79
C GLY A 114 9.02 21.97 -4.12
N GLU A 115 9.51 20.95 -4.84
CA GLU A 115 10.40 19.93 -4.27
C GLU A 115 11.72 19.81 -5.07
N ASN A 116 12.86 20.07 -4.41
CA ASN A 116 14.20 19.99 -5.01
C ASN A 116 14.79 18.57 -4.86
N TRP A 117 14.16 17.56 -5.46
CA TRP A 117 14.70 16.20 -5.55
C TRP A 117 15.41 15.99 -6.89
N THR A 118 16.57 15.34 -6.88
CA THR A 118 17.32 15.01 -8.11
C THR A 118 16.92 13.65 -8.68
N SER A 119 16.47 12.72 -7.83
CA SER A 119 15.90 11.45 -8.25
C SER A 119 14.82 10.95 -7.30
N ALA A 120 13.91 10.14 -7.85
CA ALA A 120 12.88 9.43 -7.11
C ALA A 120 12.82 7.98 -7.58
N THR A 121 13.03 7.03 -6.66
CA THR A 121 12.89 5.59 -6.92
C THR A 121 11.59 5.11 -6.31
N TYR A 122 10.81 4.36 -7.08
CA TYR A 122 9.56 3.76 -6.64
C TYR A 122 9.60 2.26 -6.87
N ALA A 123 9.09 1.50 -5.90
CA ALA A 123 8.87 0.07 -6.03
C ALA A 123 7.53 -0.31 -5.39
N THR A 124 6.67 -0.97 -6.15
CA THR A 124 5.46 -1.59 -5.63
C THR A 124 5.76 -3.07 -5.38
N LEU A 125 5.65 -3.45 -4.12
CA LEU A 125 5.77 -4.82 -3.67
C LEU A 125 4.35 -5.36 -3.44
N THR A 126 4.15 -6.63 -3.68
CA THR A 126 2.89 -7.32 -3.44
C THR A 126 3.16 -8.62 -2.74
N ASP A 127 2.16 -9.12 -2.00
CA ASP A 127 2.23 -10.44 -1.40
C ASP A 127 1.29 -11.42 -2.08
N ASP A 128 1.34 -12.67 -1.66
CA ASP A 128 0.27 -13.61 -1.94
C ASP A 128 -1.02 -13.22 -1.21
N GLN A 129 -2.14 -13.79 -1.66
CA GLN A 129 -3.46 -13.47 -1.13
C GLN A 129 -3.54 -13.79 0.37
N TRP A 130 -3.89 -12.79 1.16
CA TRP A 130 -4.17 -12.94 2.58
C TRP A 130 -5.65 -13.24 2.80
N THR A 131 -5.94 -13.92 3.90
CA THR A 131 -7.32 -14.26 4.27
C THR A 131 -7.63 -13.77 5.68
N LEU A 132 -8.59 -12.86 5.78
CA LEU A 132 -9.26 -12.48 7.03
C LEU A 132 -10.39 -13.48 7.29
N THR A 133 -10.46 -14.01 8.50
CA THR A 133 -11.62 -14.77 8.99
C THR A 133 -12.05 -14.22 10.35
N SER A 134 -13.34 -13.94 10.50
CA SER A 134 -13.96 -13.57 11.76
C SER A 134 -15.30 -14.28 11.93
N ASP A 135 -15.50 -14.89 13.09
CA ASP A 135 -16.76 -15.56 13.44
C ASP A 135 -17.82 -14.58 14.00
N HIS A 136 -17.42 -13.35 14.33
CA HIS A 136 -18.24 -12.39 15.05
C HIS A 136 -18.10 -11.00 14.45
N ILE A 137 -18.89 -10.73 13.41
CA ILE A 137 -19.09 -9.37 12.92
C ILE A 137 -20.44 -8.83 13.35
N LYS A 138 -20.48 -7.53 13.62
CA LYS A 138 -21.70 -6.73 13.75
C LYS A 138 -21.58 -5.59 12.76
N ALA A 139 -22.55 -5.46 11.88
CA ALA A 139 -22.59 -4.36 10.93
C ALA A 139 -23.94 -3.68 10.97
N ARG A 140 -23.97 -2.35 10.82
CA ARG A 140 -25.20 -1.62 10.56
C ARG A 140 -25.31 -1.36 9.07
N LEU A 141 -26.32 -1.94 8.43
CA LEU A 141 -26.64 -1.68 7.03
C LEU A 141 -27.93 -0.88 6.97
N VAL A 142 -27.82 0.40 6.59
CA VAL A 142 -28.94 1.36 6.64
C VAL A 142 -29.47 1.50 8.07
N PHE A 143 -30.61 0.86 8.39
CA PHE A 143 -31.24 0.86 9.72
C PHE A 143 -31.19 -0.49 10.42
N PHE A 144 -30.62 -1.52 9.78
CA PHE A 144 -30.64 -2.89 10.29
C PHE A 144 -29.28 -3.29 10.83
N ASP A 145 -29.27 -3.77 12.07
CA ASP A 145 -28.09 -4.43 12.64
C ASP A 145 -28.05 -5.89 12.16
N ILE A 146 -26.98 -6.25 11.47
CA ILE A 146 -26.73 -7.59 10.95
C ILE A 146 -25.53 -8.20 11.67
N GLU A 147 -25.62 -9.49 11.94
CA GLU A 147 -24.58 -10.23 12.67
C GLU A 147 -24.22 -11.51 11.94
N GLY A 148 -22.96 -11.93 12.00
CA GLY A 148 -22.54 -13.18 11.38
C GLY A 148 -21.05 -13.37 11.27
N LYS A 149 -20.65 -14.20 10.32
CA LYS A 149 -19.26 -14.52 10.00
C LYS A 149 -18.81 -13.79 8.75
N LEU A 150 -17.56 -13.37 8.72
CA LEU A 150 -16.93 -12.71 7.58
C LEU A 150 -15.64 -13.43 7.21
N THR A 151 -15.55 -13.79 5.94
CA THR A 151 -14.30 -14.25 5.33
C THR A 151 -13.97 -13.33 4.17
N CYS A 152 -12.82 -12.68 4.23
CA CYS A 152 -12.35 -11.81 3.15
C CYS A 152 -10.97 -12.24 2.68
N SER A 153 -10.78 -12.17 1.38
CA SER A 153 -9.53 -12.43 0.68
C SER A 153 -9.10 -11.17 -0.05
N PHE A 154 -7.83 -10.79 0.12
CA PHE A 154 -7.28 -9.62 -0.53
C PHE A 154 -5.80 -9.80 -0.82
N ILE A 155 -5.31 -9.05 -1.80
CA ILE A 155 -3.89 -8.99 -2.13
C ILE A 155 -3.35 -7.68 -1.54
N PRO A 156 -2.39 -7.74 -0.60
CA PRO A 156 -1.75 -6.55 -0.08
C PRO A 156 -0.67 -6.05 -1.05
N PHE A 157 -0.48 -4.73 -1.04
CA PHE A 157 0.57 -4.04 -1.75
C PHE A 157 1.27 -3.08 -0.79
N VAL A 158 2.57 -2.92 -0.98
CA VAL A 158 3.40 -1.95 -0.27
C VAL A 158 4.16 -1.15 -1.30
N ASP A 159 3.83 0.14 -1.39
CA ASP A 159 4.58 1.09 -2.19
C ASP A 159 5.72 1.63 -1.34
N VAL A 160 6.94 1.50 -1.83
CA VAL A 160 8.14 2.09 -1.22
C VAL A 160 8.67 3.15 -2.16
N HIS A 161 9.03 4.30 -1.61
CA HIS A 161 9.63 5.39 -2.35
C HIS A 161 10.89 5.89 -1.66
N VAL A 162 11.86 6.31 -2.49
CA VAL A 162 13.08 6.98 -2.07
C VAL A 162 13.19 8.27 -2.86
N TYR A 163 13.27 9.38 -2.16
CA TYR A 163 13.56 10.70 -2.71
C TYR A 163 14.96 11.10 -2.32
N GLN A 164 15.77 11.51 -3.28
CA GLN A 164 17.15 11.91 -3.03
C GLN A 164 17.49 13.21 -3.74
N ASN A 165 18.28 14.04 -3.06
CA ASN A 165 19.07 15.11 -3.66
C ASN A 165 20.52 15.05 -3.17
N THR A 166 21.34 16.03 -3.54
CA THR A 166 22.77 16.09 -3.17
C THR A 166 23.03 16.23 -1.66
N THR A 167 22.01 16.47 -0.84
CA THR A 167 22.12 16.77 0.60
C THR A 167 21.20 15.96 1.49
N LEU A 168 20.10 15.45 0.95
CA LEU A 168 19.00 14.84 1.69
C LEU A 168 18.58 13.56 0.98
N CYS A 169 18.25 12.56 1.78
CA CYS A 169 17.56 11.38 1.33
C CYS A 169 16.36 11.13 2.26
N SER A 170 15.21 10.85 1.67
CA SER A 170 13.97 10.53 2.36
C SER A 170 13.43 9.23 1.83
N THR A 171 13.04 8.32 2.72
CA THR A 171 12.35 7.09 2.37
C THR A 171 10.97 7.07 3.01
N GLY A 172 10.04 6.41 2.34
CA GLY A 172 8.72 6.19 2.90
C GLY A 172 8.07 4.97 2.29
N SER A 173 7.11 4.42 3.02
CA SER A 173 6.31 3.30 2.58
C SER A 173 4.85 3.50 2.91
N LYS A 174 3.98 2.93 2.08
CA LYS A 174 2.54 2.96 2.27
C LYS A 174 1.95 1.62 1.83
N SER A 175 1.16 1.04 2.71
CA SER A 175 0.36 -0.14 2.37
C SER A 175 -0.98 0.22 1.77
N TRP A 176 -1.46 -0.64 0.88
CA TRP A 176 -2.84 -0.67 0.43
C TRP A 176 -3.24 -2.09 0.06
N GLY A 177 -4.53 -2.34 -0.11
CA GLY A 177 -5.07 -3.66 -0.43
C GLY A 177 -5.97 -3.62 -1.65
N ARG A 178 -5.94 -4.69 -2.44
CA ARG A 178 -6.93 -4.95 -3.47
C ARG A 178 -7.83 -6.09 -3.01
N ASP A 179 -9.11 -5.78 -2.85
CA ASP A 179 -10.12 -6.76 -2.50
C ASP A 179 -10.25 -7.78 -3.63
N VAL A 180 -10.20 -9.07 -3.28
CA VAL A 180 -10.44 -10.16 -4.22
C VAL A 180 -11.85 -10.69 -4.04
N ASP A 181 -12.21 -11.04 -2.80
CA ASP A 181 -13.54 -11.54 -2.47
C ASP A 181 -13.85 -11.37 -0.99
N CYS A 182 -15.12 -11.14 -0.66
CA CYS A 182 -15.61 -11.06 0.72
C CYS A 182 -16.96 -11.76 0.82
N ALA A 183 -17.04 -12.74 1.70
CA ALA A 183 -18.23 -13.52 1.97
C ALA A 183 -18.71 -13.32 3.40
N PHE A 184 -19.97 -12.88 3.53
CA PHE A 184 -20.70 -12.79 4.79
C PHE A 184 -21.71 -13.92 4.91
N THR A 185 -21.66 -14.62 6.05
CA THR A 185 -22.64 -15.64 6.43
C THR A 185 -23.43 -15.14 7.65
N PRO A 186 -24.74 -14.87 7.50
CA PRO A 186 -25.56 -14.30 8.55
C PRO A 186 -25.83 -15.27 9.71
N SER A 187 -26.08 -14.71 10.88
CA SER A 187 -26.47 -15.43 12.11
C SER A 187 -27.78 -14.90 12.73
N ASN A 188 -28.26 -13.73 12.32
CA ASN A 188 -29.51 -13.14 12.78
C ASN A 188 -30.51 -12.94 11.63
N PHE A 189 -31.80 -12.74 11.97
CA PHE A 189 -32.88 -12.63 10.98
C PHE A 189 -32.65 -11.51 9.96
N ALA A 190 -32.27 -10.32 10.42
CA ALA A 190 -31.96 -9.19 9.53
C ALA A 190 -30.81 -9.51 8.58
N GLY A 191 -29.76 -10.17 9.08
CA GLY A 191 -28.64 -10.66 8.29
C GLY A 191 -29.09 -11.64 7.22
N TYR A 192 -29.97 -12.60 7.52
CA TYR A 192 -30.50 -13.52 6.51
C TYR A 192 -31.25 -12.79 5.40
N LEU A 193 -32.10 -11.83 5.77
CA LEU A 193 -32.88 -11.03 4.82
C LEU A 193 -32.01 -10.15 3.91
N LEU A 194 -30.91 -9.61 4.44
CA LEU A 194 -30.05 -8.63 3.76
C LEU A 194 -28.73 -9.23 3.22
N SER A 195 -28.43 -10.49 3.51
CA SER A 195 -27.13 -11.13 3.20
C SER A 195 -26.69 -10.96 1.75
N LYS A 196 -27.60 -11.13 0.79
CA LYS A 196 -27.29 -10.96 -0.63
C LYS A 196 -26.89 -9.51 -0.96
N TRP A 197 -27.62 -8.53 -0.43
CA TRP A 197 -27.30 -7.12 -0.61
C TRP A 197 -26.00 -6.75 0.09
N PHE A 198 -25.77 -7.27 1.30
CA PHE A 198 -24.56 -7.01 2.05
C PHE A 198 -23.31 -7.60 1.37
N ASN A 199 -23.39 -8.82 0.81
CA ASN A 199 -22.29 -9.39 0.03
C ASN A 199 -21.95 -8.56 -1.22
N ILE A 200 -22.97 -8.08 -1.94
CA ILE A 200 -22.77 -7.17 -3.08
C ILE A 200 -22.08 -5.89 -2.60
N TYR A 201 -22.58 -5.29 -1.52
CA TYR A 201 -21.99 -4.11 -0.92
C TYR A 201 -20.51 -4.32 -0.53
N LEU A 202 -20.19 -5.42 0.15
CA LEU A 202 -18.82 -5.76 0.55
C LEU A 202 -17.87 -5.83 -0.65
N SER A 203 -18.27 -6.50 -1.73
CA SER A 203 -17.47 -6.59 -2.97
C SER A 203 -17.23 -5.25 -3.67
N MET A 204 -18.02 -4.22 -3.32
CA MET A 204 -17.89 -2.87 -3.87
C MET A 204 -17.33 -1.88 -2.86
N SER A 205 -17.05 -2.31 -1.63
CA SER A 205 -16.69 -1.42 -0.53
C SER A 205 -15.19 -1.17 -0.43
N ASN A 206 -14.79 -0.28 0.49
CA ASN A 206 -13.41 -0.05 0.90
C ASN A 206 -13.06 -0.77 2.22
N LEU A 207 -13.72 -1.90 2.52
CA LEU A 207 -13.61 -2.60 3.81
C LEU A 207 -12.15 -2.85 4.23
N ILE A 208 -11.32 -3.44 3.36
CA ILE A 208 -9.94 -3.79 3.71
C ILE A 208 -9.08 -2.56 4.00
N PRO A 209 -9.10 -1.49 3.16
CA PRO A 209 -8.51 -0.21 3.53
C PRO A 209 -9.03 0.37 4.85
N ALA A 210 -10.34 0.31 5.08
CA ALA A 210 -10.97 0.90 6.28
C ALA A 210 -10.58 0.17 7.58
N LEU A 211 -10.30 -1.13 7.50
CA LEU A 211 -9.81 -1.94 8.61
C LEU A 211 -8.29 -1.84 8.84
N ASN A 212 -7.56 -1.12 7.98
CA ASN A 212 -6.10 -0.98 8.02
C ASN A 212 -5.35 -2.32 8.07
N LEU A 213 -5.90 -3.38 7.47
CA LEU A 213 -5.35 -4.75 7.59
C LEU A 213 -4.06 -4.99 6.81
N THR A 214 -3.74 -4.09 5.89
CA THR A 214 -2.51 -4.15 5.08
C THR A 214 -1.34 -3.44 5.74
N ASP A 215 -1.58 -2.71 6.82
CA ASP A 215 -0.56 -2.00 7.55
C ASP A 215 0.29 -2.97 8.36
N GLN A 216 1.59 -2.97 8.06
CA GLN A 216 2.58 -3.80 8.72
C GLN A 216 3.74 -2.91 9.16
N PRO A 217 3.66 -2.28 10.34
CA PRO A 217 4.66 -1.30 10.78
C PRO A 217 6.09 -1.87 10.84
N ALA A 218 6.23 -3.14 11.22
CA ALA A 218 7.52 -3.82 11.22
C ALA A 218 8.09 -4.01 9.80
N LEU A 219 7.24 -4.37 8.83
CA LEU A 219 7.64 -4.46 7.42
C LEU A 219 8.01 -3.08 6.87
N HIS A 220 7.22 -2.05 7.14
CA HIS A 220 7.52 -0.67 6.73
C HIS A 220 8.85 -0.21 7.26
N LEU A 221 9.12 -0.45 8.55
CA LEU A 221 10.40 -0.09 9.18
C LEU A 221 11.56 -0.80 8.47
N MET A 222 11.47 -2.12 8.27
CA MET A 222 12.51 -2.89 7.59
C MET A 222 12.73 -2.41 6.15
N LEU A 223 11.65 -2.23 5.37
CA LEU A 223 11.74 -1.73 4.00
C LEU A 223 12.37 -0.34 3.96
N ASN A 224 11.91 0.59 4.80
CA ASN A 224 12.45 1.95 4.84
C ASN A 224 13.94 1.97 5.20
N GLU A 225 14.36 1.16 6.18
CA GLU A 225 15.76 1.04 6.58
C GLU A 225 16.63 0.43 5.49
N HIS A 226 16.17 -0.66 4.85
CA HIS A 226 16.96 -1.33 3.81
C HIS A 226 17.01 -0.51 2.52
N PHE A 227 15.91 0.10 2.10
CA PHE A 227 15.90 1.02 0.95
C PHE A 227 16.80 2.23 1.24
N ALA A 228 16.77 2.79 2.46
CA ALA A 228 17.69 3.86 2.82
C ALA A 228 19.15 3.42 2.69
N LYS A 229 19.52 2.24 3.24
CA LYS A 229 20.90 1.72 3.15
C LYS A 229 21.38 1.50 1.71
N VAL A 230 20.49 1.10 0.79
CA VAL A 230 20.84 0.71 -0.57
C VAL A 230 20.82 1.89 -1.54
N PHE A 231 19.89 2.83 -1.35
CA PHE A 231 19.63 3.91 -2.28
C PHE A 231 20.06 5.29 -1.76
N CYS A 232 20.08 5.54 -0.45
CA CYS A 232 20.59 6.79 0.10
C CYS A 232 22.12 6.76 0.11
N LEU A 233 22.73 7.17 -1.00
CA LEU A 233 24.16 7.43 -1.11
C LEU A 233 24.44 8.83 -0.54
N VAL A 234 24.69 8.91 0.77
CA VAL A 234 25.30 10.10 1.40
C VAL A 234 26.68 9.73 1.90
#